data_AF-A0A2P8WFN3-F1
#
_entry.id   AF-A0A2P8WFN3-F1
#
_cell.length_a   1.000
_cell.length_b   1.000
_cell.length_c   1.000
_cell.angle_alpha   90.00
_cell.angle_beta   90.00
_cell.angle_gamma   90.00
#
_symmetry.space_group_name_H-M   'P 1'
#
loop_
_entity.id
_entity.type
_entity.pdbx_description
1 polymer ?
#
loop_
_entity_poly.entity_id
_entity_poly.type
_entity_poly.pdbx_seq_one_letter_code
_entity_poly.pdbx_strand_id
1 'polypeptide(L)'
;MVFTSAKWATTQASQRWGNLNCDRGELSDLELACILCGGRHSTLDHWEFMQTMPKDPLDMVDDLVKMGVYKQNQLRVADKVNAHELRKQLFLKTVGRGDPKREKLILGLCQQAGGLENAFAAAFGPQAGMFFADSMRNSGATRREFLRNMAIGAALVALSSCGGDEPAATTEDAAEPVDTSNLEKTDLQIGFIPITCASPIIMSEPLGFYEKYGLNATVVKMPSWGAVRDSAIAGELDAYHMLAPMPIAMTLGLGSASFGVKLASIENINGQAITVANRHQGNVSGPADFKGFVIGVPFPYSMHNLLLRYYLATGGLDPDVDVQIRPVPPPDSIAQMVAGDIDAYLMPDPFNQRAVYEGVGFIHMLTKELWPGHPCCAFAASDEWINTNPNTFRALNKSIIEATGYASDPANRSEIAAAISERAFLNQPTEVVEAVLTGNFEDGNGNTLSVPDRIDFDPYPWQSFANWISSQLVRWDLQGDGAATKAMTDQGYDEVGKEIFLTDLARELAEELGQSPPAEIYRTEELKFDTFDPENPDAYVQQQIDEYGV
;
A
#
# COMPACT_ATOMS: atom_id res chain seq x y z
N MET A 1 -75.66 -10.85 21.71
CA MET A 1 -75.07 -11.28 20.43
C MET A 1 -73.64 -10.77 20.38
N VAL A 2 -72.71 -11.67 20.07
CA VAL A 2 -71.23 -11.59 20.00
C VAL A 2 -70.79 -10.46 19.01
N PHE A 3 -69.73 -9.65 19.16
CA PHE A 3 -68.27 -9.90 19.21
C PHE A 3 -67.45 -8.66 19.67
N THR A 4 -66.22 -8.93 20.13
CA THR A 4 -65.01 -8.11 20.43
C THR A 4 -64.42 -7.42 19.16
N SER A 5 -63.47 -6.46 19.10
CA SER A 5 -62.29 -6.06 19.92
C SER A 5 -61.71 -4.64 19.59
N ALA A 6 -61.26 -3.92 20.64
CA ALA A 6 -60.09 -3.02 20.88
C ALA A 6 -59.42 -2.05 19.85
N LYS A 7 -59.30 -0.79 20.34
CA LYS A 7 -58.16 0.19 20.45
C LYS A 7 -57.45 0.80 19.21
N TRP A 8 -57.48 2.14 19.14
CA TRP A 8 -56.33 3.06 18.91
C TRP A 8 -56.60 4.40 19.65
N ALA A 9 -55.60 4.95 20.35
CA ALA A 9 -55.65 6.25 21.02
C ALA A 9 -54.56 7.17 20.46
N THR A 10 -54.99 8.32 19.94
CA THR A 10 -54.19 9.44 19.44
C THR A 10 -53.97 10.47 20.55
N THR A 11 -52.75 10.99 20.71
CA THR A 11 -52.53 12.30 21.33
C THR A 11 -51.47 13.12 20.59
N GLN A 12 -51.95 14.28 20.16
CA GLN A 12 -51.38 15.36 19.37
C GLN A 12 -50.04 15.90 19.90
N ALA A 13 -48.97 15.68 19.13
CA ALA A 13 -47.79 16.54 19.10
C ALA A 13 -47.95 17.55 17.95
N SER A 14 -48.55 18.70 18.20
CA SER A 14 -48.49 19.88 17.33
C SER A 14 -49.22 21.06 17.96
N GLN A 15 -48.56 21.78 18.89
CA GLN A 15 -48.81 23.19 19.19
C GLN A 15 -47.92 23.65 20.35
N ARG A 16 -46.76 24.21 20.00
CA ARG A 16 -46.01 25.26 20.76
C ARG A 16 -44.69 25.57 20.05
N TRP A 17 -44.79 25.93 18.76
CA TRP A 17 -43.77 26.66 18.01
C TRP A 17 -44.34 28.03 17.67
N GLY A 18 -44.64 28.81 18.71
CA GLY A 18 -45.20 30.16 18.58
C GLY A 18 -44.56 31.06 19.62
N ASN A 19 -43.92 32.13 19.13
CA ASN A 19 -43.22 33.20 19.86
C ASN A 19 -41.73 32.99 20.14
N LEU A 20 -40.94 32.85 19.08
CA LEU A 20 -39.62 33.49 19.04
C LEU A 20 -39.81 34.84 18.34
N ASN A 21 -40.27 35.84 19.10
CA ASN A 21 -40.26 37.22 18.63
C ASN A 21 -38.87 37.78 18.94
N CYS A 22 -38.15 38.10 17.88
CA CYS A 22 -36.84 38.71 17.87
C CYS A 22 -37.00 40.23 18.03
N ASP A 23 -37.04 40.73 19.28
CA ASP A 23 -36.65 42.12 19.57
C ASP A 23 -36.51 42.39 21.09
N ARG A 24 -35.28 42.72 21.49
CA ARG A 24 -34.84 43.47 22.68
C ARG A 24 -35.03 42.87 24.09
N GLY A 25 -33.91 42.74 24.81
CA GLY A 25 -33.84 42.89 26.27
C GLY A 25 -32.97 41.86 26.99
N GLU A 26 -31.74 42.25 27.33
CA GLU A 26 -30.86 41.78 28.42
C GLU A 26 -31.10 40.38 29.06
N LEU A 27 -30.11 39.50 28.89
CA LEU A 27 -30.03 38.12 29.41
C LEU A 27 -29.73 38.01 30.93
N SER A 28 -30.13 38.97 31.77
CA SER A 28 -29.75 39.00 33.20
C SER A 28 -30.89 38.85 34.22
N ASP A 29 -32.16 38.79 33.84
CA ASP A 29 -33.23 39.23 34.76
C ASP A 29 -34.24 38.19 35.30
N LEU A 30 -33.92 36.90 35.36
CA LEU A 30 -34.81 35.92 36.04
C LEU A 30 -34.10 34.89 36.93
N GLU A 31 -33.17 35.34 37.79
CA GLU A 31 -32.83 34.60 39.00
C GLU A 31 -33.88 34.86 40.10
N LEU A 32 -34.82 33.92 40.26
CA LEU A 32 -35.84 33.99 41.31
C LEU A 32 -35.29 33.42 42.62
N ALA A 33 -35.61 34.06 43.74
CA ALA A 33 -35.30 33.53 45.06
C ALA A 33 -36.19 32.32 45.35
N CYS A 34 -35.57 31.15 45.51
CA CYS A 34 -36.24 29.91 45.79
C CYS A 34 -36.62 29.83 47.27
N ILE A 35 -37.93 29.83 47.54
CA ILE A 35 -38.49 29.74 48.90
C ILE A 35 -38.28 28.39 49.58
N LEU A 36 -37.86 27.35 48.85
CA LEU A 36 -37.60 26.01 49.40
C LEU A 36 -36.17 25.86 49.94
N CYS A 37 -35.17 26.45 49.27
CA CYS A 37 -33.75 26.32 49.67
C CYS A 37 -33.09 27.64 50.08
N GLY A 38 -33.76 28.79 49.87
CA GLY A 38 -33.26 30.12 50.22
C GLY A 38 -32.25 30.73 49.24
N GLY A 39 -31.81 29.99 48.21
CA GLY A 39 -30.90 30.48 47.17
C GLY A 39 -31.61 31.18 46.00
N ARG A 40 -30.88 31.89 45.15
CA ARG A 40 -31.40 32.43 43.88
C ARG A 40 -30.96 31.54 42.72
N HIS A 41 -31.91 31.07 41.91
CA HIS A 41 -31.63 30.27 40.72
C HIS A 41 -32.79 30.39 39.71
N SER A 42 -32.54 29.98 38.46
CA SER A 42 -33.59 29.83 37.45
C SER A 42 -34.66 28.83 37.90
N THR A 43 -35.83 28.85 37.25
CA THR A 43 -37.03 28.04 37.54
C THR A 43 -36.76 26.66 38.17
N LEU A 44 -37.55 26.25 39.18
CA LEU A 44 -37.31 25.07 40.02
C LEU A 44 -36.88 23.82 39.25
N ASP A 45 -37.56 23.50 38.15
CA ASP A 45 -37.28 22.35 37.29
C ASP A 45 -35.85 22.36 36.71
N HIS A 46 -35.33 23.54 36.37
CA HIS A 46 -33.99 23.69 35.83
C HIS A 46 -32.92 23.45 36.90
N TRP A 47 -33.20 23.82 38.14
CA TRP A 47 -32.28 23.59 39.26
C TRP A 47 -32.26 22.13 39.71
N GLU A 48 -33.41 21.45 39.77
CA GLU A 48 -33.46 20.00 40.04
C GLU A 48 -32.77 19.20 38.92
N PHE A 49 -32.95 19.60 37.66
CA PHE A 49 -32.22 19.03 36.53
C PHE A 49 -30.70 19.24 36.65
N MET A 50 -30.26 20.45 37.02
CA MET A 50 -28.84 20.75 37.23
C MET A 50 -28.21 20.00 38.41
N GLN A 51 -28.99 19.71 39.47
CA GLN A 51 -28.51 18.90 40.61
C GLN A 51 -28.35 17.42 40.28
N THR A 52 -29.20 16.90 39.40
CA THR A 52 -29.23 15.49 39.01
C THR A 52 -28.40 15.21 37.75
N MET A 53 -27.86 16.24 37.10
CA MET A 53 -26.99 16.07 35.95
C MET A 53 -25.69 15.32 36.34
N PRO A 54 -25.30 14.29 35.56
CA PRO A 54 -24.02 13.62 35.76
C PRO A 54 -22.87 14.62 35.68
N LYS A 55 -21.94 14.55 36.63
CA LYS A 55 -20.79 15.47 36.70
C LYS A 55 -19.58 14.96 35.91
N ASP A 56 -19.59 13.68 35.54
CA ASP A 56 -18.59 13.06 34.69
C ASP A 56 -19.02 13.19 33.21
N PRO A 57 -18.19 13.75 32.33
CA PRO A 57 -18.48 13.86 30.91
C PRO A 57 -18.83 12.53 30.23
N LEU A 58 -18.30 11.40 30.72
CA LEU A 58 -18.56 10.08 30.14
C LEU A 58 -19.97 9.59 30.44
N ASP A 59 -20.47 9.84 31.65
CA ASP A 59 -21.83 9.47 32.06
C ASP A 59 -22.89 10.29 31.30
N MET A 60 -22.57 11.55 30.97
CA MET A 60 -23.44 12.40 30.14
C MET A 60 -23.56 11.87 28.70
N VAL A 61 -22.48 11.36 28.12
CA VAL A 61 -22.48 10.80 26.77
C VAL A 61 -23.30 9.51 26.73
N ASP A 62 -23.14 8.65 27.73
CA ASP A 62 -23.90 7.40 27.86
C ASP A 62 -25.41 7.64 28.00
N ASP A 63 -25.82 8.65 28.75
CA ASP A 63 -27.24 8.99 28.89
C ASP A 63 -27.82 9.61 27.61
N LEU A 64 -27.03 10.40 26.86
CA LEU A 64 -27.43 10.92 25.54
C LEU A 64 -27.55 9.80 24.48
N VAL A 65 -26.77 8.72 24.62
CA VAL A 65 -26.90 7.50 23.80
C VAL A 65 -28.16 6.72 24.18
N LYS A 66 -28.43 6.52 25.48
CA LYS A 66 -29.66 5.83 25.95
C LYS A 66 -30.93 6.58 25.55
N MET A 67 -30.87 7.91 25.50
CA MET A 67 -31.98 8.75 25.05
C MET A 67 -32.14 8.78 23.52
N GLY A 68 -31.26 8.11 22.77
CA GLY A 68 -31.34 7.98 21.31
C GLY A 68 -30.95 9.24 20.54
N VAL A 69 -30.32 10.22 21.20
CA VAL A 69 -29.83 11.45 20.58
C VAL A 69 -28.58 11.18 19.75
N TYR A 70 -27.74 10.25 20.20
CA TYR A 70 -26.60 9.72 19.44
C TYR A 70 -26.74 8.20 19.26
N LYS A 71 -26.45 7.70 18.05
CA LYS A 71 -26.40 6.25 17.80
C LYS A 71 -24.97 5.74 18.07
N GLN A 72 -24.80 4.57 18.70
CA GLN A 72 -23.49 4.01 19.07
C GLN A 72 -22.47 3.93 17.91
N ASN A 73 -22.95 3.71 16.69
CA ASN A 73 -22.16 3.70 15.46
C ASN A 73 -21.64 5.09 15.04
N GLN A 74 -22.23 6.19 15.49
CA GLN A 74 -21.71 7.56 15.27
C GLN A 74 -20.61 7.93 16.26
N LEU A 75 -20.60 7.36 17.47
CA LEU A 75 -19.52 7.56 18.44
C LEU A 75 -18.23 6.85 18.02
N ARG A 76 -18.33 5.68 17.38
CA ARG A 76 -17.18 5.02 16.72
C ARG A 76 -16.57 5.82 15.56
N VAL A 77 -17.32 6.77 14.99
CA VAL A 77 -16.81 7.72 13.98
C VAL A 77 -16.19 8.95 14.64
N ALA A 78 -16.64 9.33 15.85
CA ALA A 78 -16.06 10.41 16.63
C ALA A 78 -14.67 10.08 17.20
N ASP A 79 -14.42 8.81 17.58
CA ASP A 79 -13.08 8.31 17.89
C ASP A 79 -12.14 8.31 16.66
N LYS A 80 -12.70 8.51 15.46
CA LYS A 80 -11.99 8.69 14.19
C LYS A 80 -11.97 10.15 13.72
N VAL A 81 -12.33 11.14 14.55
CA VAL A 81 -11.88 12.52 14.34
C VAL A 81 -10.38 12.53 14.61
N ASN A 82 -9.67 12.23 13.54
CA ASN A 82 -8.28 11.85 13.42
C ASN A 82 -7.39 12.72 14.32
N ALA A 83 -6.48 12.11 15.08
CA ALA A 83 -5.49 12.80 15.91
C ALA A 83 -4.77 13.94 15.14
N HIS A 84 -4.71 13.82 13.81
CA HIS A 84 -4.27 14.87 12.90
C HIS A 84 -5.08 16.18 12.99
N GLU A 85 -6.41 16.13 12.95
CA GLU A 85 -7.24 17.34 12.97
C GLU A 85 -7.26 17.96 14.38
N LEU A 86 -7.19 17.15 15.43
CA LEU A 86 -7.02 17.63 16.80
C LEU A 86 -5.66 18.32 17.00
N ARG A 87 -4.57 17.74 16.48
CA ARG A 87 -3.22 18.32 16.50
C ARG A 87 -3.16 19.63 15.71
N LYS A 88 -3.81 19.69 14.55
CA LYS A 88 -3.90 20.90 13.73
C LYS A 88 -4.64 22.02 14.46
N GLN A 89 -5.78 21.73 15.10
CA GLN A 89 -6.51 22.73 15.88
C GLN A 89 -5.74 23.19 17.13
N LEU A 90 -5.08 22.26 17.85
CA LEU A 90 -4.26 22.59 19.02
C LEU A 90 -3.03 23.43 18.65
N PHE A 91 -2.36 23.09 17.54
CA PHE A 91 -1.24 23.86 17.02
C PHE A 91 -1.67 25.28 16.64
N LEU A 92 -2.75 25.43 15.87
CA LEU A 92 -3.24 26.73 15.44
C LEU A 92 -3.61 27.62 16.63
N LYS A 93 -4.28 27.06 17.63
CA LYS A 93 -4.63 27.78 18.86
C LYS A 93 -3.39 28.23 19.65
N THR A 94 -2.33 27.42 19.63
CA THR A 94 -1.06 27.71 20.33
C THR A 94 -0.26 28.80 19.61
N VAL A 95 -0.11 28.73 18.29
CA VAL A 95 0.69 29.70 17.50
C VAL A 95 -0.09 30.99 17.22
N GLY A 96 -1.40 30.89 17.03
CA GLY A 96 -2.32 32.02 16.93
C GLY A 96 -2.59 32.72 18.25
N ARG A 97 -2.21 32.10 19.39
CA ARG A 97 -2.50 32.56 20.76
C ARG A 97 -3.98 32.87 20.99
N GLY A 98 -4.87 32.15 20.32
CA GLY A 98 -6.32 32.36 20.38
C GLY A 98 -6.84 33.61 19.65
N ASP A 99 -6.03 34.29 18.82
CA ASP A 99 -6.49 35.37 17.93
C ASP A 99 -6.91 34.78 16.56
N PRO A 100 -8.22 34.79 16.21
CA PRO A 100 -8.72 34.17 14.99
C PRO A 100 -8.13 34.76 13.70
N LYS A 101 -7.67 36.03 13.71
CA LYS A 101 -7.07 36.65 12.52
C LYS A 101 -5.65 36.12 12.27
N ARG A 102 -4.90 35.80 13.33
CA ARG A 102 -3.56 35.20 13.23
C ARG A 102 -3.64 33.73 12.83
N GLU A 103 -4.60 32.99 13.38
CA GLU A 103 -4.82 31.58 13.01
C GLU A 103 -5.15 31.45 11.52
N LYS A 104 -6.01 32.33 10.98
CA LYS A 104 -6.35 32.35 9.56
C LYS A 104 -5.18 32.75 8.66
N LEU A 105 -4.31 33.66 9.12
CA LEU A 105 -3.08 34.03 8.41
C LEU A 105 -2.09 32.86 8.34
N ILE A 106 -1.88 32.15 9.46
CA ILE A 106 -1.00 30.98 9.54
C ILE A 106 -1.52 29.84 8.67
N LEU A 107 -2.83 29.59 8.67
CA LEU A 107 -3.46 28.63 7.76
C LEU A 107 -3.24 28.98 6.29
N GLY A 108 -3.38 30.26 5.92
CA GLY A 108 -3.13 30.71 4.55
C GLY A 108 -1.69 30.49 4.10
N LEU A 109 -0.71 30.75 4.98
CA LEU A 109 0.70 30.48 4.73
C LEU A 109 0.99 28.97 4.62
N CYS A 110 0.37 28.14 5.47
CA CYS A 110 0.51 26.70 5.40
C CYS A 110 -0.06 26.13 4.09
N GLN A 111 -1.17 26.69 3.60
CA GLN A 111 -1.79 26.28 2.35
C GLN A 111 -0.95 26.68 1.14
N GLN A 112 -0.32 27.87 1.16
CA GLN A 112 0.63 28.30 0.12
C GLN A 112 1.90 27.44 0.09
N ALA A 113 2.31 26.89 1.24
CA ALA A 113 3.40 25.93 1.34
C ALA A 113 2.98 24.48 0.96
N GLY A 114 1.76 24.26 0.48
CA GLY A 114 1.28 22.94 0.08
C GLY A 114 0.83 22.03 1.23
N GLY A 115 0.50 22.60 2.40
CA GLY A 115 0.00 21.89 3.58
C GLY A 115 0.78 22.19 4.86
N LEU A 116 0.19 21.85 6.02
CA LEU A 116 0.79 22.10 7.33
C LEU A 116 2.15 21.41 7.48
N GLU A 117 2.27 20.16 7.02
CA GLU A 117 3.50 19.38 7.14
C GLU A 117 4.64 19.96 6.30
N ASN A 118 4.34 20.41 5.08
CA ASN A 118 5.30 21.08 4.21
C ASN A 118 5.71 22.45 4.74
N ALA A 119 4.78 23.21 5.35
CA ALA A 119 5.10 24.46 6.03
C ALA A 119 6.03 24.27 7.23
N PHE A 120 5.85 23.19 7.98
CA PHE A 120 6.72 22.81 9.09
C PHE A 120 8.09 22.31 8.63
N ALA A 121 8.14 21.48 7.59
CA ALA A 121 9.39 21.04 6.98
C ALA A 121 10.20 22.23 6.42
N ALA A 122 9.53 23.21 5.83
CA ALA A 122 10.16 24.45 5.36
C ALA A 122 10.67 25.34 6.51
N ALA A 123 9.96 25.39 7.64
CA ALA A 123 10.32 26.24 8.78
C ALA A 123 11.38 25.63 9.71
N PHE A 124 11.40 24.30 9.86
CA PHE A 124 12.24 23.59 10.84
C PHE A 124 13.19 22.55 10.21
N GLY A 125 13.17 22.39 8.88
CA GLY A 125 14.02 21.46 8.15
C GLY A 125 13.74 19.98 8.49
N PRO A 126 14.72 19.07 8.28
CA PRO A 126 14.55 17.62 8.45
C PRO A 126 14.23 17.16 9.89
N GLN A 127 14.23 18.06 10.87
CA GLN A 127 13.92 17.76 12.27
C GLN A 127 12.43 17.98 12.63
N ALA A 128 11.59 18.46 11.71
CA ALA A 128 10.18 18.74 11.95
C ALA A 128 9.39 17.51 12.47
N GLY A 129 9.76 16.30 12.05
CA GLY A 129 9.16 15.05 12.54
C GLY A 129 9.45 14.75 14.01
N MET A 130 10.59 15.22 14.54
CA MET A 130 10.99 15.00 15.94
C MET A 130 10.21 15.89 16.92
N PHE A 131 9.76 17.07 16.50
CA PHE A 131 9.01 18.00 17.36
C PHE A 131 7.67 17.41 17.85
N PHE A 132 6.97 16.68 16.97
CA PHE A 132 5.73 16.00 17.34
C PHE A 132 5.95 14.70 18.12
N ALA A 133 7.12 14.05 17.95
CA ALA A 133 7.50 12.85 18.68
C ALA A 133 7.84 13.16 20.15
N ASP A 134 8.54 14.26 20.42
CA ASP A 134 8.91 14.70 21.77
C ASP A 134 7.71 15.24 22.56
N SER A 135 6.74 15.85 21.89
CA SER A 135 5.52 16.38 22.54
C SER A 135 4.61 15.28 23.11
N MET A 136 4.78 14.02 22.69
CA MET A 136 3.97 12.88 23.15
C MET A 136 4.69 11.97 24.15
N ARG A 137 6.01 12.08 24.32
CA ARG A 137 6.77 11.26 25.28
C ARG A 137 6.96 12.01 26.59
N ASN A 138 5.92 12.01 27.42
CA ASN A 138 6.11 12.18 28.85
C ASN A 138 6.44 10.81 29.50
N SER A 139 7.52 10.17 29.05
CA SER A 139 8.01 8.92 29.64
C SER A 139 9.50 9.04 29.99
N GLY A 140 9.77 8.99 31.30
CA GLY A 140 11.07 9.26 31.91
C GLY A 140 12.11 8.15 31.75
N ALA A 141 12.47 7.78 30.53
CA ALA A 141 13.69 7.02 30.28
C ALA A 141 14.83 8.02 30.03
N THR A 142 15.76 8.14 30.98
CA THR A 142 16.85 9.13 30.87
C THR A 142 17.98 8.62 30.00
N ARG A 143 18.66 9.53 29.29
CA ARG A 143 19.88 9.32 28.47
C ARG A 143 20.96 8.43 29.14
N ARG A 144 20.95 8.34 30.47
CA ARG A 144 21.87 7.52 31.28
C ARG A 144 21.54 6.02 31.23
N GLU A 145 20.29 5.62 31.03
CA GLU A 145 19.87 4.21 30.88
C GLU A 145 20.21 3.66 29.50
N PHE A 146 20.03 4.49 28.46
CA PHE A 146 20.42 4.18 27.08
C PHE A 146 21.94 3.93 26.97
N LEU A 147 22.75 4.82 27.54
CA LEU A 147 24.21 4.66 27.56
C LEU A 147 24.68 3.47 28.42
N ARG A 148 23.93 3.11 29.47
CA ARG A 148 24.25 1.94 30.31
C ARG A 148 23.98 0.63 29.56
N ASN A 149 22.91 0.56 28.78
CA ASN A 149 22.58 -0.63 28.01
C ASN A 149 23.49 -0.82 26.79
N MET A 150 23.95 0.27 26.15
CA MET A 150 25.03 0.21 25.14
C MET A 150 26.35 -0.29 25.71
N ALA A 151 26.73 0.12 26.92
CA ALA A 151 27.96 -0.34 27.56
C ALA A 151 27.91 -1.83 27.94
N ILE A 152 26.72 -2.37 28.27
CA ILE A 152 26.51 -3.80 28.54
C ILE A 152 26.58 -4.61 27.22
N GLY A 153 26.07 -4.08 26.11
CA GLY A 153 26.20 -4.69 24.78
C GLY A 153 27.65 -4.74 24.29
N ALA A 154 28.41 -3.67 24.48
CA ALA A 154 29.83 -3.62 24.11
C ALA A 154 30.72 -4.56 24.97
N ALA A 155 30.33 -4.81 26.23
CA ALA A 155 31.05 -5.74 27.12
C ALA A 155 30.85 -7.21 26.75
N LEU A 156 29.72 -7.57 26.12
CA LEU A 156 29.45 -8.94 25.64
C LEU A 156 30.27 -9.29 24.39
N VAL A 157 30.60 -8.30 23.55
CA VAL A 157 31.46 -8.48 22.37
C VAL A 157 32.95 -8.54 22.74
N ALA A 158 33.36 -7.91 23.85
CA ALA A 158 34.75 -7.89 24.28
C ALA A 158 35.20 -9.16 25.06
N LEU A 159 34.26 -10.02 25.50
CA LEU A 159 34.57 -11.22 26.29
C LEU A 159 34.66 -12.52 25.46
N SER A 160 34.38 -12.49 24.16
CA SER A 160 34.58 -13.64 23.26
C SER A 160 35.98 -13.72 22.63
N SER A 161 36.87 -12.75 22.89
CA SER A 161 38.20 -12.67 22.27
C SER A 161 39.37 -13.06 23.18
N CYS A 162 39.15 -13.67 24.35
CA CYS A 162 40.24 -14.08 25.24
C CYS A 162 39.99 -15.43 25.94
N GLY A 163 40.36 -16.52 25.25
CA GLY A 163 41.04 -17.67 25.86
C GLY A 163 40.22 -18.90 26.26
N GLY A 164 40.51 -20.03 25.60
CA GLY A 164 40.51 -21.36 26.24
C GLY A 164 39.74 -22.47 25.51
N ASP A 165 40.50 -23.31 24.78
CA ASP A 165 40.27 -24.70 24.36
C ASP A 165 38.82 -25.21 24.16
N GLU A 166 38.47 -25.44 22.89
CA GLU A 166 37.30 -26.21 22.44
C GLU A 166 37.39 -27.72 22.74
N PRO A 167 36.23 -28.40 22.68
CA PRO A 167 36.09 -29.56 21.83
C PRO A 167 35.14 -29.24 20.66
N ALA A 168 35.63 -29.56 19.46
CA ALA A 168 35.08 -29.28 18.14
C ALA A 168 33.55 -29.42 18.04
N ALA A 169 32.90 -28.30 17.76
CA ALA A 169 31.61 -28.28 17.07
C ALA A 169 31.89 -28.18 15.57
N THR A 170 31.20 -29.02 14.81
CA THR A 170 31.23 -29.07 13.35
C THR A 170 30.98 -27.69 12.76
N THR A 171 31.98 -27.16 12.05
CA THR A 171 31.88 -25.96 11.22
C THR A 171 30.88 -26.21 10.10
N GLU A 172 29.70 -25.61 10.19
CA GLU A 172 28.99 -25.17 8.99
C GLU A 172 29.89 -24.15 8.29
N ASP A 173 30.05 -24.31 6.97
CA ASP A 173 30.89 -23.46 6.13
C ASP A 173 30.54 -21.98 6.35
N ALA A 174 31.40 -21.25 7.06
CA ALA A 174 31.34 -19.81 7.10
C ALA A 174 31.67 -19.31 5.69
N ALA A 175 30.64 -18.85 4.98
CA ALA A 175 30.78 -18.25 3.65
C ALA A 175 31.90 -17.19 3.66
N GLU A 176 32.73 -17.18 2.62
CA GLU A 176 33.81 -16.19 2.53
C GLU A 176 33.24 -14.76 2.62
N PRO A 177 33.91 -13.84 3.35
CA PRO A 177 33.46 -12.47 3.46
C PRO A 177 33.39 -11.81 2.07
N VAL A 178 32.25 -11.19 1.76
CA VAL A 178 32.03 -10.47 0.50
C VAL A 178 33.05 -9.33 0.39
N ASP A 179 33.80 -9.28 -0.72
CA ASP A 179 34.68 -8.14 -1.01
C ASP A 179 33.83 -6.90 -1.36
N THR A 180 33.94 -5.88 -0.52
CA THR A 180 33.20 -4.61 -0.63
C THR A 180 34.12 -3.43 -0.90
N SER A 181 35.39 -3.67 -1.19
CA SER A 181 36.43 -2.64 -1.33
C SER A 181 36.34 -1.81 -2.61
N ASN A 182 35.59 -2.28 -3.61
CA ASN A 182 35.49 -1.70 -4.95
C ASN A 182 34.15 -1.01 -5.26
N LEU A 183 33.26 -0.83 -4.27
CA LEU A 183 31.95 -0.20 -4.48
C LEU A 183 32.11 1.29 -4.79
N GLU A 184 31.46 1.77 -5.85
CA GLU A 184 31.48 3.19 -6.24
C GLU A 184 30.66 4.06 -5.29
N LYS A 185 29.56 3.50 -4.78
CA LYS A 185 28.61 4.14 -3.87
C LYS A 185 28.08 3.13 -2.84
N THR A 186 28.03 3.52 -1.58
CA THR A 186 27.57 2.66 -0.47
C THR A 186 26.28 3.18 0.18
N ASP A 187 26.10 4.50 0.26
CA ASP A 187 24.86 5.11 0.76
C ASP A 187 23.83 5.19 -0.36
N LEU A 188 22.74 4.44 -0.26
CA LEU A 188 21.77 4.29 -1.34
C LEU A 188 20.36 4.71 -0.93
N GLN A 189 19.58 5.18 -1.90
CA GLN A 189 18.15 5.43 -1.73
C GLN A 189 17.35 4.62 -2.74
N ILE A 190 16.39 3.84 -2.25
CA ILE A 190 15.59 2.92 -3.08
C ILE A 190 14.11 3.28 -2.95
N GLY A 191 13.48 3.67 -4.05
CA GLY A 191 12.07 4.05 -4.06
C GLY A 191 11.15 2.83 -4.05
N PHE A 192 10.10 2.82 -3.21
CA PHE A 192 9.10 1.75 -3.20
C PHE A 192 7.66 2.22 -2.98
N ILE A 193 6.71 1.44 -3.50
CA ILE A 193 5.28 1.56 -3.18
C ILE A 193 4.98 0.61 -2.02
N PRO A 194 4.23 1.03 -0.98
CA PRO A 194 4.00 0.22 0.21
C PRO A 194 2.99 -0.93 -0.03
N ILE A 195 3.45 -1.96 -0.75
CA ILE A 195 2.74 -3.21 -1.09
C ILE A 195 3.62 -4.42 -0.78
N THR A 196 3.04 -5.61 -0.62
CA THR A 196 3.80 -6.83 -0.29
C THR A 196 4.74 -7.27 -1.39
N CYS A 197 4.54 -6.80 -2.63
CA CYS A 197 5.46 -7.03 -3.73
C CYS A 197 6.87 -6.48 -3.47
N ALA A 198 6.99 -5.41 -2.69
CA ALA A 198 8.28 -4.80 -2.33
C ALA A 198 8.99 -5.51 -1.17
N SER A 199 8.51 -6.69 -0.73
CA SER A 199 9.07 -7.40 0.43
C SER A 199 10.59 -7.57 0.35
N PRO A 200 11.19 -8.02 -0.78
CA PRO A 200 12.64 -8.17 -0.88
C PRO A 200 13.40 -6.86 -0.66
N ILE A 201 12.88 -5.72 -1.14
CA ILE A 201 13.48 -4.39 -0.93
C ILE A 201 13.37 -3.98 0.55
N ILE A 202 12.15 -4.02 1.11
CA ILE A 202 11.90 -3.38 2.41
C ILE A 202 12.34 -4.24 3.59
N MET A 203 12.43 -5.56 3.44
CA MET A 203 12.97 -6.43 4.48
C MET A 203 14.50 -6.46 4.47
N SER A 204 15.15 -6.03 3.38
CA SER A 204 16.61 -6.09 3.23
C SER A 204 17.37 -5.22 4.23
N GLU A 205 16.80 -4.07 4.64
CA GLU A 205 17.36 -3.22 5.68
C GLU A 205 17.26 -3.87 7.08
N PRO A 206 16.06 -4.19 7.61
CA PRO A 206 15.94 -4.75 8.96
C PRO A 206 16.55 -6.15 9.14
N LEU A 207 16.65 -6.95 8.07
CA LEU A 207 17.24 -8.30 8.10
C LEU A 207 18.71 -8.33 7.68
N GLY A 208 19.33 -7.19 7.39
CA GLY A 208 20.78 -7.07 7.16
C GLY A 208 21.27 -7.55 5.79
N PHE A 209 20.37 -7.79 4.82
CA PHE A 209 20.76 -8.16 3.46
C PHE A 209 21.59 -7.05 2.79
N TYR A 210 21.27 -5.77 2.99
CA TYR A 210 22.08 -4.68 2.44
C TYR A 210 23.47 -4.59 3.09
N GLU A 211 23.52 -4.69 4.42
CA GLU A 211 24.77 -4.59 5.20
C GLU A 211 25.76 -5.71 4.82
N LYS A 212 25.25 -6.92 4.55
CA LYS A 212 26.06 -8.07 4.08
C LYS A 212 26.91 -7.74 2.84
N TYR A 213 26.42 -6.87 1.97
CA TYR A 213 27.12 -6.43 0.74
C TYR A 213 27.79 -5.06 0.89
N GLY A 214 27.95 -4.55 2.12
CA GLY A 214 28.61 -3.26 2.38
C GLY A 214 27.77 -2.04 2.00
N LEU A 215 26.45 -2.21 1.88
CA LEU A 215 25.51 -1.17 1.46
C LEU A 215 24.77 -0.59 2.66
N ASN A 216 24.72 0.74 2.72
CA ASN A 216 23.85 1.50 3.62
C ASN A 216 22.66 2.03 2.81
N ALA A 217 21.73 1.14 2.49
CA ALA A 217 20.55 1.48 1.70
C ALA A 217 19.37 1.89 2.57
N THR A 218 18.69 2.96 2.17
CA THR A 218 17.48 3.47 2.79
C THR A 218 16.30 3.37 1.82
N VAL A 219 15.16 2.92 2.32
CA VAL A 219 13.96 2.77 1.49
C VAL A 219 13.06 4.01 1.58
N VAL A 220 12.65 4.53 0.44
CA VAL A 220 11.87 5.76 0.30
C VAL A 220 10.47 5.43 -0.20
N LYS A 221 9.45 5.77 0.60
CA LYS A 221 8.05 5.56 0.21
C LYS A 221 7.65 6.52 -0.90
N MET A 222 7.17 5.97 -1.99
CA MET A 222 6.66 6.70 -3.13
C MET A 222 5.12 6.75 -3.06
N PRO A 223 4.49 7.89 -3.40
CA PRO A 223 3.04 8.04 -3.27
C PRO A 223 2.26 7.41 -4.42
N SER A 224 2.88 7.21 -5.59
CA SER A 224 2.24 6.62 -6.77
C SER A 224 3.27 6.10 -7.76
N TRP A 225 2.85 5.21 -8.66
CA TRP A 225 3.70 4.70 -9.75
C TRP A 225 4.12 5.79 -10.75
N GLY A 226 3.30 6.82 -10.94
CA GLY A 226 3.70 8.00 -11.71
C GLY A 226 4.87 8.73 -11.05
N ALA A 227 4.85 8.89 -9.73
CA ALA A 227 5.96 9.48 -8.98
C ALA A 227 7.23 8.61 -9.03
N VAL A 228 7.09 7.28 -9.02
CA VAL A 228 8.23 6.36 -9.24
C VAL A 228 8.87 6.62 -10.61
N ARG A 229 8.07 6.64 -11.68
CA ARG A 229 8.53 6.92 -13.05
C ARG A 229 9.23 8.28 -13.12
N ASP A 230 8.58 9.33 -12.62
CA ASP A 230 9.09 10.70 -12.73
C ASP A 230 10.38 10.89 -11.93
N SER A 231 10.47 10.27 -10.75
CA SER A 231 11.68 10.25 -9.92
C SER A 231 12.84 9.53 -10.63
N ALA A 232 12.57 8.39 -11.28
CA ALA A 232 13.58 7.65 -12.04
C ALA A 232 14.12 8.45 -13.22
N ILE A 233 13.24 9.13 -13.97
CA ILE A 233 13.63 10.03 -15.07
C ILE A 233 14.48 11.20 -14.54
N ALA A 234 14.14 11.72 -13.36
CA ALA A 234 14.88 12.81 -12.72
C ALA A 234 16.20 12.36 -12.07
N GLY A 235 16.43 11.05 -11.91
CA GLY A 235 17.62 10.50 -11.25
C GLY A 235 17.71 10.86 -9.76
N GLU A 236 16.56 10.99 -9.08
CA GLU A 236 16.53 11.41 -7.68
C GLU A 236 16.97 10.30 -6.71
N LEU A 237 16.70 9.04 -7.05
CA LEU A 237 17.05 7.85 -6.26
C LEU A 237 17.91 6.89 -7.09
N ASP A 238 18.54 5.94 -6.42
CA ASP A 238 19.51 5.02 -7.02
C ASP A 238 18.84 3.83 -7.74
N ALA A 239 17.76 3.32 -7.16
CA ALA A 239 17.01 2.20 -7.71
C ALA A 239 15.54 2.27 -7.28
N TYR A 240 14.70 1.46 -7.92
CA TYR A 240 13.26 1.56 -7.82
C TYR A 240 12.59 0.19 -7.85
N HIS A 241 11.60 0.04 -6.98
CA HIS A 241 10.50 -0.90 -7.14
C HIS A 241 9.63 -0.46 -8.33
N MET A 242 9.47 -1.31 -9.34
CA MET A 242 8.65 -1.01 -10.53
C MET A 242 7.71 -2.17 -10.88
N LEU A 243 6.58 -1.86 -11.50
CA LEU A 243 5.73 -2.88 -12.13
C LEU A 243 6.47 -3.43 -13.36
N ALA A 244 6.47 -4.75 -13.58
CA ALA A 244 7.27 -5.35 -14.66
C ALA A 244 7.06 -4.72 -16.07
N PRO A 245 5.86 -4.25 -16.46
CA PRO A 245 5.67 -3.54 -17.73
C PRO A 245 6.20 -2.10 -17.77
N MET A 246 6.49 -1.46 -16.63
CA MET A 246 6.95 -0.07 -16.59
C MET A 246 8.31 0.13 -17.26
N PRO A 247 9.36 -0.67 -16.98
CA PRO A 247 10.64 -0.55 -17.71
C PRO A 247 10.49 -0.65 -19.23
N ILE A 248 9.61 -1.53 -19.72
CA ILE A 248 9.28 -1.64 -21.15
C ILE A 248 8.62 -0.36 -21.66
N ALA A 249 7.56 0.09 -21.00
CA ALA A 249 6.84 1.30 -21.40
C ALA A 249 7.75 2.55 -21.37
N MET A 250 8.59 2.69 -20.36
CA MET A 250 9.52 3.82 -20.22
C MET A 250 10.60 3.81 -21.31
N THR A 251 11.23 2.67 -21.55
CA THR A 251 12.28 2.55 -22.57
C THR A 251 11.72 2.82 -23.97
N LEU A 252 10.52 2.30 -24.27
CA LEU A 252 9.83 2.52 -25.54
C LEU A 252 9.14 3.90 -25.67
N GLY A 253 9.09 4.70 -24.61
CA GLY A 253 8.41 6.01 -24.62
C GLY A 253 6.88 5.92 -24.71
N LEU A 254 6.28 4.86 -24.19
CA LEU A 254 4.82 4.70 -24.15
C LEU A 254 4.25 5.58 -23.03
N GLY A 255 3.46 6.59 -23.41
CA GLY A 255 2.81 7.52 -22.46
C GLY A 255 3.78 8.43 -21.69
N SER A 256 5.05 8.50 -22.08
CA SER A 256 6.08 9.39 -21.53
C SER A 256 7.26 9.57 -22.49
N ALA A 257 8.22 10.43 -22.18
CA ALA A 257 9.47 10.47 -22.95
C ALA A 257 10.25 9.16 -22.76
N SER A 258 10.89 8.67 -23.83
CA SER A 258 11.75 7.49 -23.76
C SER A 258 12.87 7.71 -22.74
N PHE A 259 13.02 6.76 -21.82
CA PHE A 259 14.04 6.78 -20.78
C PHE A 259 14.48 5.34 -20.47
N GLY A 260 15.78 5.08 -20.59
CA GLY A 260 16.36 3.75 -20.41
C GLY A 260 16.36 3.30 -18.94
N VAL A 261 15.63 2.22 -18.68
CA VAL A 261 15.55 1.56 -17.37
C VAL A 261 15.73 0.06 -17.57
N LYS A 262 16.59 -0.55 -16.75
CA LYS A 262 16.76 -2.00 -16.72
C LYS A 262 15.95 -2.63 -15.60
N LEU A 263 15.34 -3.75 -15.92
CA LEU A 263 14.73 -4.67 -14.97
C LEU A 263 15.78 -5.70 -14.57
N ALA A 264 16.24 -5.62 -13.32
CA ALA A 264 17.38 -6.38 -12.82
C ALA A 264 16.99 -7.74 -12.23
N SER A 265 15.84 -7.81 -11.55
CA SER A 265 15.30 -9.03 -10.95
C SER A 265 13.80 -8.87 -10.72
N ILE A 266 13.05 -9.96 -10.80
CA ILE A 266 11.65 -9.99 -10.38
C ILE A 266 11.63 -9.98 -8.85
N GLU A 267 10.72 -9.20 -8.25
CA GLU A 267 10.60 -9.19 -6.79
C GLU A 267 9.60 -10.22 -6.33
N ASN A 268 8.51 -10.42 -7.08
CA ASN A 268 7.49 -11.37 -6.73
C ASN A 268 6.78 -11.92 -7.98
N ILE A 269 6.32 -13.16 -7.85
CA ILE A 269 5.34 -13.76 -8.74
C ILE A 269 4.00 -13.87 -8.02
N ASN A 270 2.89 -13.90 -8.76
CA ASN A 270 1.54 -13.86 -8.20
C ASN A 270 1.33 -12.63 -7.28
N GLY A 271 0.59 -12.78 -6.17
CA GLY A 271 0.45 -11.75 -5.13
C GLY A 271 -0.55 -10.62 -5.43
N GLN A 272 -1.47 -10.86 -6.36
CA GLN A 272 -2.53 -9.94 -6.72
C GLN A 272 -3.88 -10.67 -6.74
N ALA A 273 -4.97 -9.91 -6.73
CA ALA A 273 -6.30 -10.46 -6.89
C ALA A 273 -7.25 -9.46 -7.56
N ILE A 274 -8.32 -10.00 -8.13
CA ILE A 274 -9.52 -9.25 -8.46
C ILE A 274 -10.39 -9.22 -7.20
N THR A 275 -10.61 -8.04 -6.64
CA THR A 275 -11.46 -7.82 -5.48
C THR A 275 -12.67 -6.98 -5.88
N VAL A 276 -13.85 -7.39 -5.44
CA VAL A 276 -15.12 -6.77 -5.79
C VAL A 276 -15.77 -6.21 -4.53
N ALA A 277 -16.41 -5.04 -4.63
CA ALA A 277 -17.12 -4.45 -3.52
C ALA A 277 -18.31 -5.32 -3.06
N ASN A 278 -18.54 -5.39 -1.74
CA ASN A 278 -19.59 -6.25 -1.16
C ASN A 278 -21.01 -5.94 -1.65
N ARG A 279 -21.26 -4.73 -2.18
CA ARG A 279 -22.55 -4.38 -2.81
C ARG A 279 -22.88 -5.23 -4.05
N HIS A 280 -21.89 -5.89 -4.64
CA HIS A 280 -22.04 -6.78 -5.79
C HIS A 280 -21.98 -8.27 -5.42
N GLN A 281 -21.94 -8.60 -4.12
CA GLN A 281 -21.86 -9.97 -3.64
C GLN A 281 -23.07 -10.79 -4.10
N GLY A 282 -22.80 -11.97 -4.67
CA GLY A 282 -23.83 -12.85 -5.26
C GLY A 282 -24.30 -12.46 -6.67
N ASN A 283 -23.83 -11.34 -7.22
CA ASN A 283 -24.15 -10.89 -8.59
C ASN A 283 -22.99 -11.05 -9.58
N VAL A 284 -21.80 -11.44 -9.09
CA VAL A 284 -20.61 -11.62 -9.92
C VAL A 284 -20.19 -13.08 -9.85
N SER A 285 -20.25 -13.77 -10.99
CA SER A 285 -19.84 -15.17 -11.15
C SER A 285 -18.73 -15.33 -12.19
N GLY A 286 -18.61 -14.39 -13.13
CA GLY A 286 -17.61 -14.44 -14.19
C GLY A 286 -17.31 -13.07 -14.82
N PRO A 287 -16.43 -13.03 -15.83
CA PRO A 287 -15.96 -11.79 -16.43
C PRO A 287 -17.08 -10.97 -17.08
N ALA A 288 -18.09 -11.62 -17.68
CA ALA A 288 -19.23 -10.94 -18.30
C ALA A 288 -20.05 -10.06 -17.33
N ASP A 289 -20.05 -10.39 -16.04
CA ASP A 289 -20.81 -9.66 -15.01
C ASP A 289 -20.18 -8.31 -14.65
N PHE A 290 -18.95 -8.05 -15.10
CA PHE A 290 -18.25 -6.78 -14.88
C PHE A 290 -18.73 -5.66 -15.81
N LYS A 291 -19.64 -5.94 -16.75
CA LYS A 291 -20.14 -4.94 -17.69
C LYS A 291 -20.69 -3.71 -16.97
N GLY A 292 -20.18 -2.54 -17.32
CA GLY A 292 -20.54 -1.25 -16.74
C GLY A 292 -19.81 -0.92 -15.43
N PHE A 293 -18.92 -1.77 -14.94
CA PHE A 293 -18.17 -1.50 -13.70
C PHE A 293 -17.12 -0.41 -13.90
N VAL A 294 -16.86 0.34 -12.82
CA VAL A 294 -15.64 1.13 -12.69
C VAL A 294 -14.60 0.30 -11.95
N ILE A 295 -13.48 -0.02 -12.62
CA ILE A 295 -12.47 -0.95 -12.11
C ILE A 295 -11.15 -0.20 -11.87
N GLY A 296 -10.65 -0.28 -10.65
CA GLY A 296 -9.36 0.29 -10.28
C GLY A 296 -8.19 -0.61 -10.68
N VAL A 297 -7.14 -0.01 -11.23
CA VAL A 297 -5.81 -0.65 -11.42
C VAL A 297 -4.72 0.29 -10.90
N PRO A 298 -3.57 -0.19 -10.44
CA PRO A 298 -2.53 0.69 -9.89
C PRO A 298 -1.96 1.68 -10.92
N PHE A 299 -1.79 1.24 -12.16
CA PHE A 299 -1.16 2.02 -13.22
C PHE A 299 -1.54 1.46 -14.61
N PRO A 300 -1.58 2.28 -15.69
CA PRO A 300 -1.91 1.78 -17.03
C PRO A 300 -0.93 0.69 -17.53
N TYR A 301 0.37 0.92 -17.39
CA TYR A 301 1.42 -0.03 -17.79
C TYR A 301 1.74 -0.97 -16.63
N SER A 302 0.82 -1.89 -16.34
CA SER A 302 0.94 -2.83 -15.21
C SER A 302 0.37 -4.19 -15.53
N MET A 303 0.93 -5.23 -14.88
CA MET A 303 0.38 -6.59 -14.96
C MET A 303 -1.08 -6.65 -14.54
N HIS A 304 -1.47 -5.82 -13.58
CA HIS A 304 -2.84 -5.66 -13.12
C HIS A 304 -3.80 -5.27 -14.25
N ASN A 305 -3.42 -4.27 -15.06
CA ASN A 305 -4.25 -3.87 -16.20
C ASN A 305 -4.24 -4.94 -17.30
N LEU A 306 -3.08 -5.51 -17.62
CA LEU A 306 -2.97 -6.52 -18.69
C LEU A 306 -3.74 -7.81 -18.35
N LEU A 307 -3.62 -8.31 -17.13
CA LEU A 307 -4.36 -9.49 -16.66
C LEU A 307 -5.86 -9.21 -16.49
N LEU A 308 -6.25 -8.00 -16.08
CA LEU A 308 -7.65 -7.61 -16.02
C LEU A 308 -8.27 -7.63 -17.42
N ARG A 309 -7.58 -7.06 -18.41
CA ARG A 309 -8.04 -7.05 -19.81
C ARG A 309 -8.14 -8.45 -20.38
N TYR A 310 -7.15 -9.31 -20.12
CA TYR A 310 -7.19 -10.74 -20.46
C TYR A 310 -8.44 -11.41 -19.87
N TYR A 311 -8.70 -11.20 -18.58
CA TYR A 311 -9.88 -11.76 -17.92
C TYR A 311 -11.20 -11.26 -18.53
N LEU A 312 -11.35 -9.94 -18.72
CA LEU A 312 -12.57 -9.33 -19.26
C LEU A 312 -12.87 -9.78 -20.69
N ALA A 313 -11.84 -9.88 -21.54
CA ALA A 313 -11.98 -10.34 -22.92
C ALA A 313 -12.58 -11.75 -23.00
N THR A 314 -12.22 -12.65 -22.08
CA THR A 314 -12.82 -14.00 -22.02
C THR A 314 -14.31 -14.02 -21.68
N GLY A 315 -14.84 -12.92 -21.12
CA GLY A 315 -16.27 -12.70 -20.92
C GLY A 315 -16.99 -12.05 -22.09
N GLY A 316 -16.29 -11.80 -23.21
CA GLY A 316 -16.79 -11.05 -24.36
C GLY A 316 -16.98 -9.56 -24.07
N LEU A 317 -16.25 -9.01 -23.09
CA LEU A 317 -16.26 -7.58 -22.78
C LEU A 317 -15.06 -6.89 -23.41
N ASP A 318 -15.33 -5.78 -24.10
CA ASP A 318 -14.29 -4.85 -24.52
C ASP A 318 -13.87 -3.98 -23.32
N PRO A 319 -12.61 -4.07 -22.84
CA PRO A 319 -12.17 -3.34 -21.67
C PRO A 319 -12.13 -1.82 -21.83
N ASP A 320 -12.15 -1.30 -23.07
CA ASP A 320 -12.14 0.14 -23.37
C ASP A 320 -13.54 0.71 -23.65
N VAL A 321 -14.55 -0.16 -23.82
CA VAL A 321 -15.93 0.25 -24.13
C VAL A 321 -16.93 -0.20 -23.07
N ASP A 322 -16.86 -1.45 -22.63
CA ASP A 322 -17.88 -2.06 -21.77
C ASP A 322 -17.65 -1.81 -20.28
N VAL A 323 -16.45 -1.37 -19.88
CA VAL A 323 -16.09 -1.03 -18.49
C VAL A 323 -15.32 0.28 -18.43
N GLN A 324 -15.07 0.80 -17.23
CA GLN A 324 -14.19 1.95 -17.02
C GLN A 324 -12.99 1.55 -16.17
N ILE A 325 -11.84 1.34 -16.81
CA ILE A 325 -10.57 1.07 -16.09
C ILE A 325 -9.91 2.42 -15.77
N ARG A 326 -9.54 2.63 -14.49
CA ARG A 326 -8.85 3.85 -14.09
C ARG A 326 -7.68 3.62 -13.13
N PRO A 327 -6.61 4.44 -13.22
CA PRO A 327 -5.52 4.40 -12.25
C PRO A 327 -5.99 4.79 -10.84
N VAL A 328 -5.67 3.95 -9.85
CA VAL A 328 -5.93 4.17 -8.44
C VAL A 328 -4.69 3.78 -7.64
N PRO A 329 -4.02 4.71 -6.93
CA PRO A 329 -2.93 4.36 -6.03
C PRO A 329 -3.39 3.30 -5.02
N PRO A 330 -2.60 2.23 -4.79
CA PRO A 330 -3.01 1.15 -3.89
C PRO A 330 -3.50 1.62 -2.51
N PRO A 331 -2.85 2.59 -1.83
CA PRO A 331 -3.33 3.13 -0.55
C PRO A 331 -4.74 3.73 -0.58
N ASP A 332 -5.18 4.24 -1.73
CA ASP A 332 -6.47 4.92 -1.89
C ASP A 332 -7.60 3.96 -2.29
N SER A 333 -7.26 2.73 -2.71
CA SER A 333 -8.19 1.74 -3.27
C SER A 333 -9.38 1.43 -2.35
N ILE A 334 -9.11 1.19 -1.06
CA ILE A 334 -10.14 0.89 -0.07
C ILE A 334 -11.10 2.06 0.10
N ALA A 335 -10.57 3.28 0.23
CA ALA A 335 -11.39 4.47 0.42
C ALA A 335 -12.29 4.73 -0.79
N GLN A 336 -11.78 4.56 -2.01
CA GLN A 336 -12.57 4.70 -3.24
C GLN A 336 -13.64 3.61 -3.36
N MET A 337 -13.35 2.38 -2.94
CA MET A 337 -14.34 1.29 -2.92
C MET A 337 -15.47 1.58 -1.93
N VAL A 338 -15.14 2.07 -0.72
CA VAL A 338 -16.11 2.49 0.31
C VAL A 338 -16.98 3.65 -0.19
N ALA A 339 -16.37 4.64 -0.86
CA ALA A 339 -17.09 5.79 -1.41
C ALA A 339 -18.05 5.40 -2.55
N GLY A 340 -17.86 4.22 -3.14
CA GLY A 340 -18.62 3.78 -4.31
C GLY A 340 -18.06 4.31 -5.63
N ASP A 341 -16.84 4.87 -5.61
CA ASP A 341 -16.24 5.41 -6.82
C ASP A 341 -15.64 4.31 -7.72
N ILE A 342 -15.32 3.13 -7.16
CA ILE A 342 -14.93 1.91 -7.89
C ILE A 342 -15.76 0.71 -7.41
N ASP A 343 -16.15 -0.16 -8.34
CA ASP A 343 -16.93 -1.39 -8.13
C ASP A 343 -16.06 -2.62 -7.87
N ALA A 344 -14.89 -2.65 -8.50
CA ALA A 344 -13.90 -3.68 -8.33
C ALA A 344 -12.50 -3.08 -8.52
N TYR A 345 -11.47 -3.86 -8.21
CA TYR A 345 -10.12 -3.58 -8.65
C TYR A 345 -9.36 -4.87 -8.90
N LEU A 346 -8.33 -4.78 -9.74
CA LEU A 346 -7.23 -5.73 -9.73
C LEU A 346 -6.01 -5.00 -9.16
N MET A 347 -5.58 -5.39 -7.97
CA MET A 347 -4.64 -4.62 -7.14
C MET A 347 -3.61 -5.55 -6.49
N PRO A 348 -2.40 -5.09 -6.14
CA PRO A 348 -1.47 -5.91 -5.39
C PRO A 348 -1.90 -6.00 -3.93
N ASP A 349 -1.49 -7.09 -3.29
CA ASP A 349 -1.60 -7.21 -1.84
C ASP A 349 -0.69 -6.18 -1.11
N PRO A 350 -1.04 -5.77 0.11
CA PRO A 350 -2.08 -6.34 0.98
C PRO A 350 -3.48 -5.74 0.79
N PHE A 351 -3.69 -4.90 -0.23
CA PHE A 351 -4.95 -4.16 -0.36
C PHE A 351 -6.15 -5.05 -0.69
N ASN A 352 -5.97 -6.19 -1.38
CA ASN A 352 -7.06 -7.17 -1.54
C ASN A 352 -7.48 -7.74 -0.19
N GLN A 353 -6.50 -8.23 0.58
CA GLN A 353 -6.79 -8.77 1.92
C GLN A 353 -7.33 -7.69 2.87
N ARG A 354 -6.89 -6.45 2.71
CA ARG A 354 -7.35 -5.33 3.52
C ARG A 354 -8.83 -5.01 3.27
N ALA A 355 -9.31 -5.09 2.03
CA ALA A 355 -10.73 -4.91 1.75
C ALA A 355 -11.60 -5.98 2.40
N VAL A 356 -11.14 -7.24 2.43
CA VAL A 356 -11.81 -8.32 3.15
C VAL A 356 -11.79 -8.04 4.66
N TYR A 357 -10.62 -7.71 5.20
CA TYR A 357 -10.43 -7.40 6.62
C TYR A 357 -11.34 -6.26 7.11
N GLU A 358 -11.53 -5.21 6.30
CA GLU A 358 -12.41 -4.09 6.62
C GLU A 358 -13.89 -4.34 6.29
N GLY A 359 -14.23 -5.50 5.71
CA GLY A 359 -15.60 -5.86 5.33
C GLY A 359 -16.15 -4.99 4.19
N VAL A 360 -15.29 -4.49 3.31
CA VAL A 360 -15.65 -3.59 2.21
C VAL A 360 -15.81 -4.35 0.88
N GLY A 361 -15.04 -5.42 0.70
CA GLY A 361 -15.07 -6.24 -0.51
C GLY A 361 -14.74 -7.70 -0.25
N PHE A 362 -14.88 -8.51 -1.29
CA PHE A 362 -14.54 -9.92 -1.32
C PHE A 362 -13.58 -10.21 -2.48
N ILE A 363 -12.70 -11.19 -2.29
CA ILE A 363 -11.77 -11.67 -3.31
C ILE A 363 -12.58 -12.53 -4.28
N HIS A 364 -12.67 -12.10 -5.53
CA HIS A 364 -13.35 -12.81 -6.60
C HIS A 364 -12.45 -13.86 -7.24
N MET A 365 -11.18 -13.52 -7.48
CA MET A 365 -10.20 -14.41 -8.11
C MET A 365 -8.79 -13.99 -7.75
N LEU A 366 -7.91 -14.93 -7.42
CA LEU A 366 -6.48 -14.66 -7.33
C LEU A 366 -5.88 -14.63 -8.74
N THR A 367 -4.96 -13.71 -9.03
CA THR A 367 -4.36 -13.64 -10.37
C THR A 367 -3.51 -14.85 -10.74
N LYS A 368 -3.01 -15.59 -9.74
CA LYS A 368 -2.36 -16.89 -9.97
C LYS A 368 -3.27 -17.91 -10.67
N GLU A 369 -4.59 -17.75 -10.55
CA GLU A 369 -5.54 -18.61 -11.25
C GLU A 369 -5.66 -18.25 -12.73
N LEU A 370 -5.30 -17.01 -13.12
CA LEU A 370 -5.25 -16.57 -14.52
C LEU A 370 -3.93 -16.96 -15.17
N TRP A 371 -2.81 -16.82 -14.46
CA TRP A 371 -1.48 -17.19 -14.92
C TRP A 371 -0.63 -17.60 -13.71
N PRO A 372 -0.46 -18.91 -13.45
CA PRO A 372 0.35 -19.38 -12.35
C PRO A 372 1.81 -18.95 -12.50
N GLY A 373 2.33 -18.22 -11.51
CA GLY A 373 3.73 -17.77 -11.51
C GLY A 373 3.99 -16.57 -12.42
N HIS A 374 2.95 -15.80 -12.76
CA HIS A 374 3.11 -14.57 -13.54
C HIS A 374 4.00 -13.55 -12.82
N PRO A 375 4.80 -12.75 -13.54
CA PRO A 375 5.58 -11.67 -12.95
C PRO A 375 4.64 -10.57 -12.43
N CYS A 376 5.08 -9.84 -11.41
CA CYS A 376 4.31 -8.72 -10.86
C CYS A 376 5.16 -7.44 -10.80
N CYS A 377 6.01 -7.35 -9.78
CA CYS A 377 6.93 -6.23 -9.59
C CYS A 377 8.37 -6.69 -9.79
N ALA A 378 9.23 -5.72 -10.02
CA ALA A 378 10.63 -5.93 -10.31
C ALA A 378 11.50 -4.81 -9.74
N PHE A 379 12.71 -5.20 -9.39
CA PHE A 379 13.78 -4.31 -9.01
C PHE A 379 14.41 -3.72 -10.27
N ALA A 380 14.44 -2.39 -10.37
CA ALA A 380 14.87 -1.69 -11.56
C ALA A 380 15.79 -0.51 -11.24
N ALA A 381 16.67 -0.17 -12.17
CA ALA A 381 17.56 0.98 -12.09
C ALA A 381 17.76 1.61 -13.47
N SER A 382 18.10 2.90 -13.52
CA SER A 382 18.33 3.59 -14.78
C SER A 382 19.65 3.15 -15.44
N ASP A 383 19.69 3.21 -16.77
CA ASP A 383 20.89 2.88 -17.54
C ASP A 383 22.09 3.75 -17.11
N GLU A 384 21.84 5.04 -16.87
CA GLU A 384 22.88 5.98 -16.41
C GLU A 384 23.48 5.58 -15.07
N TRP A 385 22.64 5.20 -14.11
CA TRP A 385 23.09 4.82 -12.78
C TRP A 385 23.87 3.51 -12.78
N ILE A 386 23.39 2.51 -13.53
CA ILE A 386 24.08 1.21 -13.71
C ILE A 386 25.45 1.41 -14.33
N ASN A 387 25.55 2.22 -15.39
CA ASN A 387 26.82 2.50 -16.07
C ASN A 387 27.82 3.24 -15.19
N THR A 388 27.33 4.09 -14.26
CA THR A 388 28.18 4.88 -13.36
C THR A 388 28.61 4.08 -12.12
N ASN A 389 27.78 3.15 -11.64
CA ASN A 389 28.02 2.41 -10.40
C ASN A 389 27.88 0.87 -10.62
N PRO A 390 28.63 0.27 -11.55
CA PRO A 390 28.43 -1.13 -11.92
C PRO A 390 28.71 -2.12 -10.78
N ASN A 391 29.73 -1.89 -9.94
CA ASN A 391 30.02 -2.80 -8.82
C ASN A 391 28.97 -2.66 -7.72
N THR A 392 28.59 -1.42 -7.37
CA THR A 392 27.48 -1.15 -6.44
C THR A 392 26.17 -1.76 -6.93
N PHE A 393 25.83 -1.63 -8.22
CA PHE A 393 24.61 -2.21 -8.76
C PHE A 393 24.61 -3.74 -8.65
N ARG A 394 25.72 -4.40 -8.98
CA ARG A 394 25.83 -5.86 -8.82
C ARG A 394 25.69 -6.27 -7.36
N ALA A 395 26.35 -5.58 -6.43
CA ALA A 395 26.23 -5.84 -4.99
C ALA A 395 24.79 -5.65 -4.49
N LEU A 396 24.12 -4.59 -4.93
CA LEU A 396 22.73 -4.32 -4.61
C LEU A 396 21.81 -5.40 -5.19
N ASN A 397 21.99 -5.78 -6.45
CA ASN A 397 21.16 -6.82 -7.08
C ASN A 397 21.35 -8.18 -6.40
N LYS A 398 22.57 -8.54 -5.96
CA LYS A 398 22.79 -9.74 -5.12
C LYS A 398 22.00 -9.70 -3.83
N SER A 399 22.00 -8.55 -3.14
CA SER A 399 21.23 -8.41 -1.90
C SER A 399 19.73 -8.65 -2.13
N ILE A 400 19.19 -8.19 -3.26
CA ILE A 400 17.80 -8.40 -3.65
C ILE A 400 17.55 -9.87 -4.03
N ILE A 401 18.39 -10.49 -4.85
CA ILE A 401 18.27 -11.91 -5.23
C ILE A 401 18.29 -12.81 -3.99
N GLU A 402 19.20 -12.55 -3.05
CA GLU A 402 19.27 -13.30 -1.80
C GLU A 402 18.04 -13.07 -0.92
N ALA A 403 17.59 -11.82 -0.78
CA ALA A 403 16.37 -11.49 -0.06
C ALA A 403 15.14 -12.17 -0.69
N THR A 404 14.99 -12.15 -2.00
CA THR A 404 13.91 -12.85 -2.71
C THR A 404 13.97 -14.36 -2.44
N GLY A 405 15.17 -14.95 -2.47
CA GLY A 405 15.37 -16.36 -2.08
C GLY A 405 14.93 -16.64 -0.64
N TYR A 406 15.26 -15.75 0.30
CA TYR A 406 14.84 -15.85 1.70
C TYR A 406 13.32 -15.76 1.88
N ALA A 407 12.65 -14.88 1.12
CA ALA A 407 11.19 -14.73 1.15
C ALA A 407 10.43 -15.89 0.51
N SER A 408 11.07 -16.62 -0.41
CA SER A 408 10.46 -17.78 -1.06
C SER A 408 10.19 -18.92 -0.08
N ASP A 409 11.06 -19.11 0.93
CA ASP A 409 10.90 -20.11 1.98
C ASP A 409 9.69 -19.80 2.88
N PRO A 410 8.65 -20.66 2.89
CA PRO A 410 7.47 -20.48 3.73
C PRO A 410 7.77 -20.31 5.23
N ALA A 411 8.87 -20.88 5.73
CA ALA A 411 9.25 -20.79 7.15
C ALA A 411 9.59 -19.36 7.59
N ASN A 412 10.05 -18.51 6.67
CA ASN A 412 10.47 -17.15 6.97
C ASN A 412 9.32 -16.13 6.85
N ARG A 413 8.20 -16.51 6.24
CA ARG A 413 7.15 -15.55 5.84
C ARG A 413 6.47 -14.84 7.01
N SER A 414 6.33 -15.49 8.16
CA SER A 414 5.78 -14.84 9.37
C SER A 414 6.74 -13.82 9.97
N GLU A 415 8.05 -14.07 9.98
CA GLU A 415 9.01 -13.05 10.47
C GLU A 415 9.09 -11.86 9.51
N ILE A 416 9.05 -12.13 8.20
CA ILE A 416 9.03 -11.09 7.17
C ILE A 416 7.79 -10.21 7.35
N ALA A 417 6.62 -10.82 7.56
CA ALA A 417 5.38 -10.08 7.85
C ALA A 417 5.56 -9.13 9.04
N ALA A 418 6.16 -9.60 10.13
CA ALA A 418 6.40 -8.79 11.32
C ALA A 418 7.36 -7.63 11.03
N ALA A 419 8.46 -7.88 10.31
CA ALA A 419 9.47 -6.86 9.98
C ALA A 419 8.92 -5.73 9.10
N ILE A 420 8.07 -6.04 8.13
CA ILE A 420 7.63 -5.07 7.10
C ILE A 420 6.28 -4.41 7.40
N SER A 421 5.55 -4.84 8.44
CA SER A 421 4.22 -4.31 8.75
C SER A 421 4.23 -2.90 9.34
N GLU A 422 5.35 -2.50 9.95
CA GLU A 422 5.45 -1.27 10.73
C GLU A 422 5.27 0.02 9.91
N ARG A 423 5.08 1.14 10.62
CA ARG A 423 4.91 2.46 10.02
C ARG A 423 6.06 2.88 9.12
N ALA A 424 7.28 2.39 9.36
CA ALA A 424 8.43 2.68 8.49
C ALA A 424 8.27 2.09 7.08
N PHE A 425 7.48 1.03 6.93
CA PHE A 425 7.36 0.24 5.70
C PHE A 425 5.90 0.23 5.19
N LEU A 426 5.16 -0.87 5.36
CA LEU A 426 3.81 -1.00 4.81
C LEU A 426 2.76 -0.20 5.59
N ASN A 427 2.94 -0.01 6.91
CA ASN A 427 1.94 0.58 7.80
C ASN A 427 0.59 -0.16 7.72
N GLN A 428 0.63 -1.49 7.81
CA GLN A 428 -0.53 -2.38 7.70
C GLN A 428 -0.60 -3.33 8.93
N PRO A 429 -1.78 -3.81 9.31
CA PRO A 429 -1.94 -4.83 10.35
C PRO A 429 -1.13 -6.06 10.00
N THR A 430 -0.34 -6.55 10.94
CA THR A 430 0.52 -7.72 10.74
C THR A 430 -0.27 -8.95 10.32
N GLU A 431 -1.46 -9.17 10.89
CA GLU A 431 -2.33 -10.28 10.51
C GLU A 431 -2.78 -10.24 9.04
N VAL A 432 -2.94 -9.04 8.44
CA VAL A 432 -3.27 -8.89 7.03
C VAL A 432 -2.07 -9.21 6.16
N VAL A 433 -0.88 -8.74 6.53
CA VAL A 433 0.36 -9.01 5.80
C VAL A 433 0.74 -10.49 5.90
N GLU A 434 0.63 -11.08 7.09
CA GLU A 434 0.90 -12.50 7.33
C GLU A 434 -0.08 -13.40 6.57
N ALA A 435 -1.37 -13.05 6.52
CA ALA A 435 -2.36 -13.80 5.73
C ALA A 435 -2.02 -13.83 4.24
N VAL A 436 -1.49 -12.73 3.70
CA VAL A 436 -1.01 -12.64 2.32
C VAL A 436 0.22 -13.52 2.12
N LEU A 437 1.27 -13.31 2.94
CA LEU A 437 2.54 -13.99 2.75
C LEU A 437 2.42 -15.50 3.00
N THR A 438 1.69 -15.94 4.02
CA THR A 438 1.51 -17.37 4.31
C THR A 438 0.44 -18.04 3.45
N GLY A 439 -0.41 -17.25 2.79
CA GLY A 439 -1.50 -17.78 1.98
C GLY A 439 -2.69 -18.30 2.78
N ASN A 440 -2.76 -18.04 4.09
CA ASN A 440 -3.90 -18.41 4.94
C ASN A 440 -4.79 -17.19 5.17
N PHE A 441 -5.94 -17.12 4.52
CA PHE A 441 -6.74 -15.90 4.47
C PHE A 441 -8.24 -16.15 4.33
N GLU A 442 -9.03 -15.12 4.66
CA GLU A 442 -10.45 -15.07 4.38
C GLU A 442 -10.70 -14.45 3.00
N ASP A 443 -11.65 -15.00 2.24
CA ASP A 443 -12.02 -14.49 0.91
C ASP A 443 -13.10 -13.39 0.94
N GLY A 444 -13.73 -13.16 2.09
CA GLY A 444 -14.84 -12.20 2.24
C GLY A 444 -16.23 -12.75 1.87
N ASN A 445 -16.31 -14.00 1.41
CA ASN A 445 -17.55 -14.76 1.20
C ASN A 445 -17.83 -15.76 2.33
N GLY A 446 -17.07 -15.69 3.42
CA GLY A 446 -17.18 -16.57 4.57
C GLY A 446 -16.38 -17.86 4.44
N ASN A 447 -15.45 -17.94 3.47
CA ASN A 447 -14.53 -19.06 3.35
C ASN A 447 -13.14 -18.66 3.84
N THR A 448 -12.55 -19.56 4.63
CA THR A 448 -11.12 -19.56 4.94
C THR A 448 -10.40 -20.41 3.91
N LEU A 449 -9.40 -19.84 3.23
CA LEU A 449 -8.60 -20.49 2.20
C LEU A 449 -7.15 -20.65 2.67
N SER A 450 -6.50 -21.70 2.17
CA SER A 450 -5.06 -21.94 2.35
C SER A 450 -4.44 -22.17 0.97
N VAL A 451 -3.72 -21.16 0.49
CA VAL A 451 -3.05 -21.11 -0.81
C VAL A 451 -1.62 -20.64 -0.58
N PRO A 452 -0.69 -21.53 -0.18
CA PRO A 452 0.65 -21.15 0.26
C PRO A 452 1.45 -20.33 -0.78
N ASP A 453 1.16 -20.53 -2.06
CA ASP A 453 1.75 -19.85 -3.21
C ASP A 453 0.85 -18.71 -3.75
N ARG A 454 -0.03 -18.13 -2.91
CA ARG A 454 -0.84 -16.93 -3.22
C ARG A 454 0.05 -15.80 -3.73
N ILE A 455 1.12 -15.54 -3.01
CA ILE A 455 2.28 -14.77 -3.43
C ILE A 455 3.49 -15.68 -3.30
N ASP A 456 4.43 -15.56 -4.21
CA ASP A 456 5.72 -16.23 -4.10
C ASP A 456 6.83 -15.34 -4.65
N PHE A 457 8.07 -15.74 -4.41
CA PHE A 457 9.26 -14.92 -4.63
C PHE A 457 10.25 -15.70 -5.50
N ASP A 458 10.37 -15.29 -6.76
CA ASP A 458 11.34 -15.85 -7.72
C ASP A 458 12.05 -14.66 -8.40
N PRO A 459 13.38 -14.51 -8.22
CA PRO A 459 14.09 -13.35 -8.75
C PRO A 459 14.32 -13.41 -10.25
N TYR A 460 14.13 -14.56 -10.90
CA TYR A 460 14.58 -14.77 -12.27
C TYR A 460 13.69 -14.02 -13.29
N PRO A 461 14.25 -13.06 -14.04
CA PRO A 461 13.49 -12.27 -14.99
C PRO A 461 13.44 -12.98 -16.34
N TRP A 462 12.54 -13.95 -16.48
CA TRP A 462 12.33 -14.69 -17.73
C TRP A 462 12.08 -13.75 -18.92
N GLN A 463 12.71 -14.03 -20.06
CA GLN A 463 12.47 -13.29 -21.31
C GLN A 463 11.08 -13.58 -21.89
N SER A 464 10.49 -14.76 -21.60
CA SER A 464 9.10 -15.05 -21.94
C SER A 464 8.12 -14.06 -21.31
N PHE A 465 8.43 -13.53 -20.12
CA PHE A 465 7.65 -12.47 -19.49
C PHE A 465 7.67 -11.18 -20.30
N ALA A 466 8.85 -10.75 -20.74
CA ALA A 466 9.01 -9.56 -21.56
C ALA A 466 8.24 -9.69 -22.88
N ASN A 467 8.31 -10.86 -23.51
CA ASN A 467 7.59 -11.14 -24.76
C ASN A 467 6.07 -11.10 -24.57
N TRP A 468 5.55 -11.75 -23.52
CA TRP A 468 4.11 -11.71 -23.23
C TRP A 468 3.64 -10.29 -22.95
N ILE A 469 4.33 -9.56 -22.06
CA ILE A 469 3.98 -8.18 -21.72
C ILE A 469 3.96 -7.31 -22.97
N SER A 470 5.02 -7.38 -23.78
CA SER A 470 5.13 -6.59 -25.01
C SER A 470 4.01 -6.92 -26.01
N SER A 471 3.65 -8.20 -26.14
CA SER A 471 2.52 -8.63 -26.99
C SER A 471 1.19 -8.01 -26.54
N GLN A 472 0.96 -7.92 -25.23
CA GLN A 472 -0.27 -7.33 -24.71
C GLN A 472 -0.25 -5.79 -24.81
N LEU A 473 0.93 -5.16 -24.76
CA LEU A 473 1.07 -3.73 -25.05
C LEU A 473 0.81 -3.41 -26.53
N VAL A 474 1.17 -4.32 -27.44
CA VAL A 474 0.78 -4.24 -28.87
C VAL A 474 -0.71 -4.42 -29.04
N ARG A 475 -1.29 -5.47 -28.44
CA ARG A 475 -2.73 -5.79 -28.57
C ARG A 475 -3.62 -4.62 -28.15
N TRP A 476 -3.34 -4.06 -26.97
CA TRP A 476 -4.24 -3.08 -26.36
C TRP A 476 -3.94 -1.63 -26.72
N ASP A 477 -2.79 -1.34 -27.35
CA ASP A 477 -2.35 0.00 -27.77
C ASP A 477 -2.88 1.11 -26.86
N LEU A 478 -2.47 1.11 -25.59
CA LEU A 478 -3.13 1.90 -24.52
C LEU A 478 -3.15 3.43 -24.79
N GLN A 479 -2.35 3.92 -25.75
CA GLN A 479 -2.33 5.33 -26.18
C GLN A 479 -3.10 5.56 -27.50
N GLY A 480 -3.39 4.51 -28.26
CA GLY A 480 -4.02 4.58 -29.58
C GLY A 480 -3.13 5.17 -30.67
N ASP A 481 -1.82 5.20 -30.46
CA ASP A 481 -0.83 5.80 -31.38
C ASP A 481 0.01 4.76 -32.14
N GLY A 482 -0.20 3.47 -31.87
CA GLY A 482 0.53 2.37 -32.49
C GLY A 482 2.02 2.33 -32.15
N ALA A 483 2.48 3.05 -31.12
CA ALA A 483 3.90 3.12 -30.77
C ALA A 483 4.48 1.76 -30.37
N ALA A 484 3.73 0.96 -29.62
CA ALA A 484 4.13 -0.40 -29.24
C ALA A 484 4.29 -1.30 -30.48
N THR A 485 3.30 -1.29 -31.38
CA THR A 485 3.33 -2.05 -32.64
C THR A 485 4.53 -1.67 -33.49
N LYS A 486 4.79 -0.36 -33.61
CA LYS A 486 5.95 0.14 -34.35
C LYS A 486 7.25 -0.33 -33.71
N ALA A 487 7.40 -0.22 -32.38
CA ALA A 487 8.60 -0.68 -31.68
C ALA A 487 8.86 -2.18 -31.89
N MET A 488 7.82 -3.02 -31.79
CA MET A 488 7.97 -4.46 -32.03
C MET A 488 8.26 -4.78 -33.51
N THR A 489 7.73 -4.00 -34.45
CA THR A 489 8.05 -4.15 -35.88
C THR A 489 9.49 -3.75 -36.20
N ASP A 490 9.98 -2.68 -35.58
CA ASP A 490 11.31 -2.12 -35.85
C ASP A 490 12.44 -2.92 -35.17
N GLN A 491 12.20 -3.43 -33.95
CA GLN A 491 13.23 -4.08 -33.12
C GLN A 491 13.00 -5.58 -32.91
N GLY A 492 11.75 -6.02 -32.88
CA GLY A 492 11.36 -7.37 -32.48
C GLY A 492 11.17 -7.52 -30.97
N TYR A 493 10.27 -8.43 -30.56
CA TYR A 493 9.97 -8.72 -29.16
C TYR A 493 11.21 -9.14 -28.36
N ASP A 494 12.05 -9.98 -28.97
CA ASP A 494 13.20 -10.58 -28.32
C ASP A 494 14.29 -9.56 -27.97
N GLU A 495 14.60 -8.65 -28.89
CA GLU A 495 15.60 -7.62 -28.67
C GLU A 495 15.14 -6.60 -27.62
N VAL A 496 13.86 -6.23 -27.62
CA VAL A 496 13.30 -5.36 -26.57
C VAL A 496 13.36 -6.04 -25.21
N GLY A 497 13.04 -7.34 -25.14
CA GLY A 497 13.18 -8.12 -23.91
C GLY A 497 14.63 -8.11 -23.40
N LYS A 498 15.59 -8.47 -24.24
CA LYS A 498 17.03 -8.52 -23.90
C LYS A 498 17.63 -7.17 -23.54
N GLU A 499 17.15 -6.08 -24.15
CA GLU A 499 17.60 -4.74 -23.81
C GLU A 499 17.22 -4.37 -22.38
N ILE A 500 16.07 -4.84 -21.89
CA ILE A 500 15.45 -4.33 -20.66
C ILE A 500 15.61 -5.32 -19.50
N PHE A 501 15.38 -6.61 -19.74
CA PHE A 501 15.43 -7.67 -18.73
C PHE A 501 16.85 -8.21 -18.63
N LEU A 502 17.51 -7.99 -17.49
CA LEU A 502 18.90 -8.42 -17.25
C LEU A 502 18.99 -9.90 -16.85
N THR A 503 18.38 -10.80 -17.63
CA THR A 503 18.29 -12.24 -17.31
C THR A 503 19.63 -12.91 -17.15
N ASP A 504 20.58 -12.63 -18.05
CA ASP A 504 21.91 -13.22 -17.99
C ASP A 504 22.67 -12.77 -16.73
N LEU A 505 22.56 -11.48 -16.38
CA LEU A 505 23.16 -10.95 -15.16
C LEU A 505 22.49 -11.53 -13.91
N ALA A 506 21.16 -11.64 -13.88
CA ALA A 506 20.46 -12.25 -12.76
C ALA A 506 20.88 -13.71 -12.55
N ARG A 507 21.06 -14.48 -13.65
CA ARG A 507 21.59 -15.84 -13.61
C ARG A 507 23.01 -15.88 -13.05
N GLU A 508 23.91 -15.07 -13.60
CA GLU A 508 25.31 -14.97 -13.15
C GLU A 508 25.39 -14.64 -11.65
N LEU A 509 24.60 -13.67 -11.19
CA LEU A 509 24.56 -13.28 -9.79
C LEU A 509 24.00 -14.37 -8.89
N ALA A 510 22.94 -15.07 -9.31
CA ALA A 510 22.38 -16.19 -8.55
C ALA A 510 23.38 -17.35 -8.43
N GLU A 511 24.13 -17.66 -9.50
CA GLU A 511 25.22 -18.65 -9.48
C GLU A 511 26.35 -18.23 -8.52
N GLU A 512 26.75 -16.95 -8.52
CA GLU A 512 27.74 -16.41 -7.57
C GLU A 512 27.27 -16.52 -6.10
N LEU A 513 25.95 -16.57 -5.87
CA LEU A 513 25.34 -16.78 -4.55
C LEU A 513 25.17 -18.27 -4.19
N GLY A 514 25.60 -19.18 -5.05
CA GLY A 514 25.43 -20.62 -4.86
C GLY A 514 24.00 -21.12 -5.09
N GLN A 515 23.14 -20.30 -5.70
CA GLN A 515 21.79 -20.71 -6.11
C GLN A 515 21.85 -21.48 -7.44
N SER A 516 20.76 -22.17 -7.80
CA SER A 516 20.63 -22.92 -9.06
C SER A 516 19.57 -22.28 -9.95
N PRO A 517 19.88 -21.14 -10.62
CA PRO A 517 18.95 -20.50 -11.54
C PRO A 517 18.71 -21.37 -12.79
N PRO A 518 17.59 -21.14 -13.52
CA PRO A 518 17.32 -21.82 -14.78
C PRO A 518 18.43 -21.60 -15.83
N ALA A 519 18.68 -22.61 -16.65
CA ALA A 519 19.58 -22.47 -17.80
C ALA A 519 18.88 -21.78 -18.97
N GLU A 520 17.60 -22.08 -19.16
CA GLU A 520 16.73 -21.48 -20.15
C GLU A 520 16.36 -20.04 -19.75
N ILE A 521 16.22 -19.16 -20.74
CA ILE A 521 15.75 -17.78 -20.55
C ILE A 521 14.32 -17.58 -21.04
N TYR A 522 13.78 -18.53 -21.80
CA TYR A 522 12.39 -18.59 -22.23
C TYR A 522 11.74 -19.86 -21.72
N ARG A 523 10.43 -19.79 -21.50
CA ARG A 523 9.56 -20.94 -21.31
C ARG A 523 8.20 -20.64 -21.93
N THR A 524 7.49 -21.68 -22.31
CA THR A 524 6.06 -21.58 -22.62
C THR A 524 5.32 -21.18 -21.36
N GLU A 525 4.49 -20.13 -21.44
CA GLU A 525 3.69 -19.67 -20.31
C GLU A 525 2.28 -20.26 -20.43
N GLU A 526 1.86 -20.98 -19.41
CA GLU A 526 0.51 -21.56 -19.34
C GLU A 526 -0.42 -20.58 -18.61
N LEU A 527 -1.40 -20.06 -19.34
CA LEU A 527 -2.46 -19.22 -18.78
C LEU A 527 -3.74 -20.05 -18.64
N LYS A 528 -4.75 -19.48 -17.99
CA LYS A 528 -6.00 -20.17 -17.66
C LYS A 528 -6.79 -20.62 -18.89
N PHE A 529 -6.78 -19.81 -19.95
CA PHE A 529 -7.63 -20.00 -21.13
C PHE A 529 -6.83 -20.33 -22.39
N ASP A 530 -5.55 -20.04 -22.40
CA ASP A 530 -4.66 -20.23 -23.54
C ASP A 530 -3.20 -20.47 -23.08
N THR A 531 -2.34 -20.77 -24.06
CA THR A 531 -0.92 -21.01 -23.84
C THR A 531 -0.13 -20.01 -24.67
N PHE A 532 0.84 -19.34 -24.07
CA PHE A 532 1.70 -18.38 -24.75
C PHE A 532 3.05 -19.02 -25.11
N ASP A 533 3.33 -19.07 -26.41
CA ASP A 533 4.62 -19.41 -26.96
C ASP A 533 5.44 -18.12 -27.19
N PRO A 534 6.54 -17.89 -26.46
CA PRO A 534 7.36 -16.69 -26.60
C PRO A 534 8.04 -16.55 -27.95
N GLU A 535 8.11 -17.62 -28.76
CA GLU A 535 8.65 -17.56 -30.14
C GLU A 535 7.65 -16.93 -31.13
N ASN A 536 6.35 -16.94 -30.82
CA ASN A 536 5.30 -16.49 -31.75
C ASN A 536 4.30 -15.48 -31.13
N PRO A 537 4.76 -14.31 -30.60
CA PRO A 537 3.86 -13.39 -29.89
C PRO A 537 2.73 -12.80 -30.75
N ASP A 538 3.00 -12.49 -32.03
CA ASP A 538 1.98 -11.93 -32.93
C ASP A 538 0.87 -12.94 -33.23
N ALA A 539 1.22 -14.22 -33.37
CA ALA A 539 0.24 -15.28 -33.60
C ALA A 539 -0.67 -15.47 -32.38
N TYR A 540 -0.10 -15.36 -31.18
CA TYR A 540 -0.86 -15.38 -29.93
C TYR A 540 -1.85 -14.22 -29.85
N VAL A 541 -1.40 -12.99 -30.13
CA VAL A 541 -2.30 -11.82 -30.14
C VAL A 541 -3.42 -11.98 -31.16
N GLN A 542 -3.11 -12.43 -32.39
CA GLN A 542 -4.12 -12.66 -33.41
C GLN A 542 -5.13 -13.73 -33.00
N GLN A 543 -4.67 -14.82 -32.39
CA GLN A 543 -5.57 -15.87 -31.86
C GLN A 543 -6.53 -15.29 -30.82
N GLN A 544 -6.05 -14.46 -29.90
CA GLN A 544 -6.89 -13.85 -28.88
C GLN A 544 -7.94 -12.90 -29.48
N ILE A 545 -7.56 -12.11 -30.49
CA ILE A 545 -8.48 -11.23 -31.21
C ILE A 545 -9.54 -12.05 -31.95
N ASP A 546 -9.14 -13.13 -32.62
CA ASP A 546 -10.05 -14.00 -33.37
C ASP A 546 -11.04 -14.72 -32.43
N GLU A 547 -10.59 -15.11 -31.23
CA GLU A 547 -11.41 -15.84 -30.25
C GLU A 547 -12.34 -14.93 -29.45
N TYR A 548 -11.84 -13.80 -28.94
CA TYR A 548 -12.56 -12.91 -28.01
C TYR A 548 -13.15 -11.67 -28.68
N GLY A 549 -12.73 -11.35 -29.91
CA GLY A 549 -13.24 -10.22 -30.70
C GLY A 549 -12.65 -8.85 -30.32
N VAL A 550 -11.70 -8.81 -29.39
CA VAL A 550 -11.02 -7.62 -28.86
C VAL A 550 -9.55 -7.91 -28.56
#